data_AF-A0A6N7YBC8-F1
#
_entry.id   AF-A0A6N7YBC8-F1
#
_cell.length_a   1.000
_cell.length_b   1.000
_cell.length_c   1.000
_cell.angle_alpha   90.00
_cell.angle_beta   90.00
_cell.angle_gamma   90.00
#
_symmetry.space_group_name_H-M   'P 1'
#
loop_
_entity.id
_entity.type
_entity.pdbx_description
1 polymer ?
#
loop_
_entity_poly.entity_id
_entity_poly.type
_entity_poly.pdbx_seq_one_letter_code
_entity_poly.pdbx_strand_id
1 'polypeptide(L)'
;MLKCKNNLELEKHMNCQNAQSMVLNFINNKLDKEETKEFIEHIRSCKDCWEELEIYYVMLIGLKQLDEGEELAADFKEKLQNEVDSRYLEIEKNSKRKYAAKIVIVLTIAVMLIWMFVYLVFAMFL
;
A
#
# COMPACT_ATOMS: atom_id res chain seq x y z
N MET A 1 9.11 11.75 -22.80
CA MET A 1 8.07 12.40 -21.95
C MET A 1 6.83 12.84 -22.75
N LEU A 2 6.31 12.03 -23.68
CA LEU A 2 5.09 12.38 -24.42
C LEU A 2 4.35 11.09 -24.79
N LYS A 3 3.56 10.54 -23.86
CA LYS A 3 2.50 9.57 -24.21
C LYS A 3 1.40 9.31 -23.20
N CYS A 4 1.35 10.01 -22.06
CA CYS A 4 0.20 9.87 -21.16
C CYS A 4 -0.93 10.77 -21.66
N LYS A 5 -1.79 10.19 -22.50
CA LYS A 5 -3.03 10.77 -22.98
C LYS A 5 -3.89 11.17 -21.78
N ASN A 6 -4.24 12.45 -21.71
CA ASN A 6 -5.19 13.04 -20.76
C ASN A 6 -6.44 12.17 -20.62
N ASN A 7 -6.72 11.75 -19.39
CA ASN A 7 -8.08 11.48 -18.91
C ASN A 7 -8.22 12.21 -17.57
N LEU A 8 -8.72 13.43 -17.63
CA LEU A 8 -9.39 14.05 -16.48
C LEU A 8 -10.71 13.31 -16.31
N GLU A 9 -10.81 12.33 -15.41
CA GLU A 9 -12.05 12.02 -14.68
C GLU A 9 -11.71 11.39 -13.30
N LEU A 10 -12.24 12.03 -12.25
CA LEU A 10 -12.45 11.60 -10.87
C LEU A 10 -11.30 11.67 -9.83
N GLU A 11 -11.58 12.47 -8.80
CA GLU A 11 -10.75 12.98 -7.70
C GLU A 11 -10.28 11.93 -6.66
N LYS A 12 -10.00 10.67 -7.05
CA LYS A 12 -9.47 9.67 -6.11
C LYS A 12 -8.56 8.61 -6.71
N HIS A 13 -8.01 8.83 -7.91
CA HIS A 13 -7.07 7.91 -8.52
C HIS A 13 -5.76 8.63 -8.82
N MET A 14 -4.66 8.09 -8.33
CA MET A 14 -3.32 8.60 -8.64
C MET A 14 -3.15 8.68 -10.17
N ASN A 15 -2.62 9.79 -10.65
CA ASN A 15 -2.30 10.00 -12.07
C ASN A 15 -0.81 9.71 -12.35
N CYS A 16 -0.46 9.56 -13.62
CA CYS A 16 0.90 9.20 -14.03
C CYS A 16 1.95 10.21 -13.55
N GLN A 17 1.65 11.51 -13.60
CA GLN A 17 2.60 12.56 -13.19
C GLN A 17 2.92 12.47 -11.69
N ASN A 18 1.91 12.24 -10.86
CA ASN A 18 2.09 12.03 -9.42
C ASN A 18 2.85 10.74 -9.16
N ALA A 19 2.49 9.64 -9.82
CA ALA A 19 3.20 8.36 -9.70
C ALA A 19 4.68 8.49 -10.05
N GLN A 20 5.00 9.16 -11.17
CA GLN A 20 6.38 9.43 -11.59
C GLN A 20 7.18 10.20 -10.54
N SER A 21 6.59 11.23 -9.92
CA SER A 21 7.23 11.99 -8.85
C SER A 21 7.49 11.15 -7.59
N MET A 22 6.73 10.06 -7.40
CA MET A 22 6.83 9.17 -6.26
C MET A 22 7.81 8.00 -6.45
N VAL A 23 8.30 7.74 -7.68
CA VAL A 23 9.18 6.60 -7.99
C VAL A 23 10.40 6.53 -7.06
N LEU A 24 11.12 7.65 -6.89
CA LEU A 24 12.29 7.69 -6.02
C LEU A 24 11.92 7.49 -4.54
N ASN A 25 10.78 8.01 -4.10
CA ASN A 25 10.32 7.82 -2.73
C ASN A 25 9.89 6.38 -2.49
N PHE A 26 9.27 5.73 -3.48
CA PHE A 26 8.93 4.31 -3.42
C PHE A 26 10.19 3.44 -3.27
N ILE A 27 11.17 3.61 -4.17
CA ILE A 27 12.44 2.86 -4.17
C ILE A 27 13.19 3.03 -2.84
N ASN A 28 13.16 4.25 -2.28
CA ASN A 28 13.85 4.57 -1.02
C ASN A 28 12.99 4.34 0.24
N ASN A 29 11.81 3.75 0.12
CA ASN A 29 10.92 3.44 1.27
C ASN A 29 10.48 4.65 2.07
N LYS A 30 10.22 5.76 1.37
CA LYS A 30 9.81 7.06 1.95
C LYS A 30 8.33 7.38 1.78
N LEU A 31 7.57 6.54 1.08
CA LEU A 31 6.11 6.67 1.00
C LEU A 31 5.45 6.09 2.26
N ASP A 32 4.39 6.74 2.72
CA ASP A 32 3.55 6.16 3.77
C ASP A 32 2.70 4.99 3.22
N LYS A 33 1.90 4.36 4.09
CA LYS A 33 1.13 3.17 3.72
C LYS A 33 0.02 3.46 2.70
N GLU A 34 -0.61 4.62 2.76
CA GLU A 34 -1.68 4.97 1.83
C GLU A 34 -1.06 5.39 0.49
N GLU A 35 -0.02 6.23 0.53
CA GLU A 35 0.73 6.63 -0.67
C GLU A 35 1.33 5.42 -1.40
N THR A 36 1.93 4.48 -0.67
CA THR A 36 2.48 3.24 -1.24
C THR A 36 1.37 2.42 -1.91
N LYS A 37 0.19 2.34 -1.29
CA LYS A 37 -0.93 1.58 -1.82
C LYS A 37 -1.42 2.17 -3.12
N GLU A 38 -1.73 3.47 -3.13
CA GLU A 38 -2.21 4.18 -4.31
C GLU A 38 -1.17 4.10 -5.45
N PHE A 39 0.12 4.21 -5.12
CA PHE A 39 1.21 4.10 -6.09
C PHE A 39 1.24 2.71 -6.74
N ILE A 40 1.20 1.65 -5.92
CA ILE A 40 1.21 0.26 -6.41
C ILE A 40 -0.04 -0.04 -7.27
N GLU A 41 -1.21 0.44 -6.86
CA GLU A 41 -2.45 0.28 -7.63
C GLU A 41 -2.35 0.96 -9.02
N HIS A 42 -1.71 2.14 -9.08
CA HIS A 42 -1.46 2.83 -10.34
C HIS A 42 -0.47 2.07 -11.25
N ILE A 43 0.74 1.73 -10.77
CA ILE A 43 1.75 1.08 -11.63
C ILE A 43 1.31 -0.31 -12.13
N ARG A 44 0.46 -1.02 -11.37
CA ARG A 44 -0.10 -2.31 -11.82
C ARG A 44 -1.12 -2.17 -12.94
N SER A 45 -1.76 -1.02 -13.05
CA SER A 45 -2.75 -0.72 -14.10
C SER A 45 -2.19 0.10 -15.25
N CYS A 46 -1.03 0.73 -15.07
CA CYS A 46 -0.38 1.59 -16.07
C CYS A 46 1.00 1.03 -16.48
N LYS A 47 1.07 0.46 -17.69
CA LYS A 47 2.30 -0.11 -18.26
C LYS A 47 3.45 0.89 -18.34
N ASP A 48 3.16 2.14 -18.71
CA ASP A 48 4.17 3.18 -18.86
C ASP A 48 4.85 3.51 -17.51
N CYS A 49 4.05 3.64 -16.44
CA CYS A 49 4.58 3.89 -15.10
C CYS A 49 5.30 2.67 -14.51
N TRP A 50 4.89 1.45 -14.86
CA TRP A 50 5.63 0.25 -14.53
C TRP A 50 7.02 0.23 -15.17
N GLU A 51 7.10 0.48 -16.49
CA GLU A 51 8.37 0.51 -17.22
C GLU A 51 9.31 1.59 -16.66
N GLU A 52 8.77 2.75 -16.29
CA GLU A 52 9.57 3.81 -15.67
C GLU A 52 10.12 3.39 -14.31
N LEU A 53 9.29 2.82 -13.43
CA LEU A 53 9.74 2.27 -12.16
C LEU A 53 10.84 1.22 -12.35
N GLU A 54 10.68 0.31 -13.32
CA GLU A 54 11.66 -0.74 -13.63
C GLU A 54 13.02 -0.14 -14.05
N ILE A 55 13.01 0.88 -14.92
CA ILE A 55 14.23 1.58 -15.35
C ILE A 55 14.94 2.23 -14.15
N TYR A 56 14.21 2.96 -13.30
CA TYR A 56 14.79 3.61 -12.12
C TYR A 56 15.32 2.59 -11.11
N TYR A 57 14.61 1.49 -10.90
CA TYR A 57 15.03 0.43 -9.98
C TYR A 57 16.33 -0.23 -10.45
N VAL A 58 16.42 -0.64 -11.72
CA VAL A 58 17.63 -1.23 -12.29
C VAL A 58 18.80 -0.25 -12.24
N MET A 59 18.58 1.04 -12.54
CA MET A 59 19.63 2.04 -12.46
C MET A 59 20.16 2.18 -11.03
N LEU A 60 19.28 2.37 -10.03
CA LEU A 60 19.70 2.68 -8.66
C LEU A 60 20.22 1.47 -7.91
N ILE A 61 19.50 0.34 -8.00
CA ILE A 61 19.86 -0.89 -7.31
C ILE A 61 21.01 -1.60 -8.03
N GLY A 62 21.03 -1.57 -9.37
CA GLY A 62 22.14 -2.11 -10.15
C GLY A 62 23.46 -1.39 -9.87
N LEU A 63 23.44 -0.05 -9.75
CA LEU A 63 24.64 0.70 -9.32
C LEU A 63 25.06 0.34 -7.89
N LYS A 64 24.10 0.19 -6.97
CA LYS A 64 24.40 -0.16 -5.59
C LYS A 64 25.06 -1.55 -5.47
N GLN A 65 24.63 -2.53 -6.26
CA GLN A 65 25.24 -3.87 -6.26
C GLN A 65 26.68 -3.86 -6.78
N LEU A 66 26.98 -3.01 -7.77
CA LEU A 66 28.34 -2.81 -8.26
C LEU A 66 29.26 -2.22 -7.18
N ASP A 67 28.77 -1.25 -6.42
CA ASP A 67 29.53 -0.62 -5.33
C ASP A 67 29.75 -1.57 -4.14
N GLU A 68 28.78 -2.43 -3.85
CA GLU A 68 28.83 -3.40 -2.74
C GLU A 68 29.59 -4.69 -3.12
N GLY A 69 30.04 -4.82 -4.37
CA GLY A 69 30.76 -6.00 -4.87
C GLY A 69 29.88 -7.25 -4.97
N GLU A 70 28.56 -7.07 -4.99
CA GLU A 70 27.60 -8.15 -5.21
C GLU A 70 27.59 -8.57 -6.68
N GLU A 71 27.35 -9.85 -6.93
CA GLU A 71 27.12 -10.34 -8.29
C GLU A 71 25.87 -9.63 -8.85
N LEU A 72 26.02 -8.98 -10.01
CA LEU A 72 24.91 -8.30 -10.69
C LEU A 72 23.75 -9.28 -10.82
N ALA A 73 22.66 -9.02 -10.09
CA ALA A 73 21.50 -9.89 -10.14
C ALA A 73 20.95 -9.84 -11.57
N ALA A 74 21.03 -10.95 -12.31
CA ALA A 74 20.42 -11.04 -13.65
C ALA A 74 18.88 -10.84 -13.61
N ASP A 75 18.30 -10.82 -12.41
CA ASP A 75 16.86 -10.83 -12.19
C ASP A 75 16.33 -9.65 -11.36
N PHE A 76 16.77 -8.44 -11.71
CA PHE A 76 16.21 -7.21 -11.13
C PHE A 76 14.70 -7.11 -11.30
N LYS A 77 14.17 -7.70 -12.37
CA LYS A 77 12.74 -7.68 -12.68
C LYS A 77 11.93 -8.54 -11.71
N GLU A 78 12.33 -9.79 -11.45
CA GLU A 78 11.66 -10.62 -10.45
C GLU A 78 11.80 -10.01 -9.06
N LYS A 79 12.98 -9.46 -8.73
CA LYS A 79 13.20 -8.78 -7.44
C LYS A 79 12.24 -7.59 -7.25
N LEU A 80 12.10 -6.74 -8.25
CA LEU A 80 11.16 -5.61 -8.23
C LEU A 80 9.71 -6.10 -8.11
N GLN A 81 9.33 -7.11 -8.90
CA GLN A 81 7.98 -7.68 -8.87
C GLN A 81 7.65 -8.22 -7.47
N ASN A 82 8.54 -9.01 -6.88
CA ASN A 82 8.39 -9.56 -5.55
C ASN A 82 8.30 -8.46 -4.48
N GLU A 83 9.07 -7.39 -4.62
CA GLU A 83 9.04 -6.26 -3.70
C GLU A 83 7.69 -5.51 -3.76
N VAL A 84 7.22 -5.19 -4.96
CA VAL A 84 5.91 -4.56 -5.18
C VAL A 84 4.78 -5.44 -4.62
N ASP A 85 4.82 -6.75 -4.90
CA ASP A 85 3.79 -7.69 -4.48
C ASP A 85 3.77 -7.88 -2.96
N SER A 86 4.94 -8.01 -2.33
CA SER A 86 5.06 -8.12 -0.88
C SER A 86 4.50 -6.88 -0.17
N ARG A 87 4.89 -5.68 -0.61
CA ARG A 87 4.41 -4.40 -0.05
C ARG A 87 2.90 -4.29 -0.13
N TYR A 88 2.33 -4.66 -1.27
CA TYR A 88 0.89 -4.63 -1.48
C TYR A 88 0.15 -5.58 -0.52
N LEU A 89 0.62 -6.82 -0.42
CA LEU A 89 0.02 -7.84 0.45
C LEU A 89 0.11 -7.43 1.93
N GLU A 90 1.22 -6.84 2.36
CA GLU A 90 1.38 -6.34 3.73
C GLU A 90 0.39 -5.22 4.05
N ILE A 91 0.18 -4.29 3.12
CA ILE A 91 -0.79 -3.20 3.27
C ILE A 91 -2.22 -3.77 3.35
N GLU A 92 -2.58 -4.67 2.46
CA GLU A 92 -3.91 -5.26 2.40
C GLU A 92 -4.22 -6.09 3.67
N LYS A 93 -3.27 -6.93 4.11
CA LYS A 93 -3.39 -7.73 5.34
C LYS A 93 -3.53 -6.85 6.58
N ASN A 94 -2.76 -5.76 6.66
CA ASN A 94 -2.84 -4.82 7.77
C ASN A 94 -4.16 -4.04 7.78
N SER A 95 -4.70 -3.69 6.62
CA SER A 95 -6.00 -3.03 6.50
C SER A 95 -7.14 -3.92 7.02
N LYS A 96 -7.17 -5.20 6.60
CA LYS A 96 -8.16 -6.18 7.05
C LYS A 96 -8.09 -6.42 8.56
N ARG A 97 -6.87 -6.53 9.13
CA ARG A 97 -6.67 -6.70 10.58
C ARG A 97 -7.19 -5.51 11.40
N LYS A 98 -6.92 -4.27 10.96
CA LYS A 98 -7.40 -3.06 11.65
C LYS A 98 -8.93 -2.98 11.62
N TYR A 99 -9.55 -3.31 10.49
CA TYR A 99 -11.00 -3.31 10.37
C TYR A 99 -11.66 -4.36 11.27
N ALA A 100 -11.12 -5.59 11.26
CA ALA A 100 -11.59 -6.66 12.15
C ALA A 100 -11.45 -6.28 13.64
N ALA A 101 -10.33 -5.69 14.04
CA ALA A 101 -10.12 -5.24 15.41
C ALA A 101 -11.14 -4.17 15.84
N LYS A 102 -11.45 -3.20 14.97
CA LYS A 102 -12.49 -2.19 15.24
C LYS A 102 -13.87 -2.82 15.43
N ILE A 103 -14.25 -3.79 14.60
CA ILE A 103 -15.52 -4.50 14.75
C ILE A 103 -15.59 -5.22 16.09
N VAL A 104 -14.54 -5.93 16.48
CA VAL A 104 -14.48 -6.64 17.77
C VAL A 104 -14.68 -5.67 18.93
N ILE A 105 -14.02 -4.51 18.91
CA ILE A 105 -14.18 -3.48 19.95
C ILE A 105 -15.61 -2.95 20.03
N VAL A 106 -16.26 -2.71 18.89
CA VAL A 106 -17.66 -2.23 18.87
C VAL A 106 -18.61 -3.30 19.44
N LEU A 107 -18.40 -4.56 19.05
CA LEU A 107 -19.23 -5.67 19.55
C LEU A 107 -19.06 -5.89 21.05
N THR A 108 -17.84 -5.79 21.59
CA THR A 108 -17.61 -5.94 23.03
C THR A 108 -18.28 -4.83 23.82
N ILE A 109 -18.22 -3.57 23.36
CA ILE A 109 -18.93 -2.44 23.99
C ILE A 109 -20.44 -2.67 23.96
N ALA A 110 -20.99 -3.08 22.81
CA ALA A 110 -22.43 -3.34 22.68
C ALA A 110 -22.91 -4.42 23.66
N VAL A 111 -22.15 -5.52 23.80
CA VAL A 111 -22.45 -6.57 24.78
C VAL A 111 -22.42 -6.02 26.20
N MET A 112 -21.40 -5.26 26.59
CA MET A 112 -21.33 -4.67 27.94
C MET A 112 -22.53 -3.77 28.25
N LEU A 113 -22.99 -2.97 27.28
CA LEU A 113 -24.17 -2.10 27.45
C LEU A 113 -25.46 -2.90 27.64
N ILE A 114 -25.62 -4.00 26.90
CA ILE A 114 -26.78 -4.91 27.06
C ILE A 114 -26.78 -5.53 28.46
N TRP A 115 -25.64 -6.05 28.91
CA TRP A 115 -25.50 -6.60 30.26
C TRP A 115 -25.79 -5.57 31.34
N MET A 116 -25.28 -4.35 31.20
CA MET A 116 -25.56 -3.24 32.12
C MET A 116 -27.06 -2.93 32.19
N PHE A 117 -27.74 -2.88 31.03
CA PHE A 117 -29.17 -2.62 30.98
C PHE A 117 -29.99 -3.73 31.67
N VAL A 118 -29.67 -4.99 31.40
CA VAL A 118 -30.33 -6.14 32.05
C VAL A 118 -30.16 -6.09 33.57
N TYR A 119 -28.95 -5.77 34.05
CA TYR A 119 -28.67 -5.61 35.48
C TYR A 119 -29.50 -4.50 36.11
N LEU A 120 -29.59 -3.33 35.46
CA LEU A 120 -30.39 -2.20 35.96
C LEU A 120 -31.88 -2.53 36.04
N VAL A 121 -32.42 -3.22 35.02
CA VAL A 121 -33.82 -3.66 35.04
C VAL A 121 -34.05 -4.64 36.20
N PHE A 122 -33.19 -5.65 36.34
CA PHE A 122 -33.29 -6.63 37.43
C PHE A 122 -33.22 -5.97 38.81
N ALA A 123 -32.32 -5.00 39.00
CA ALA A 123 -32.19 -4.25 40.25
C ALA A 123 -33.41 -3.38 40.58
N MET A 124 -34.18 -2.93 39.58
CA MET A 124 -35.42 -2.15 39.79
C MET A 124 -36.60 -3.02 40.25
N PHE A 125 -36.59 -4.31 39.90
CA PHE A 125 -37.65 -5.28 40.25
C PHE A 125 -37.42 -5.99 41.59
N LEU A 126 -36.25 -5.81 42.22
CA LEU A 126 -35.88 -6.33 43.55
C LEU A 126 -36.06 -5.26 44.63
#